data_AF-A0A7W1AHM7-F1
#
_entry.id   AF-A0A7W1AHM7-F1
#
_cell.length_a   1.000
_cell.length_b   1.000
_cell.length_c   1.000
_cell.angle_alpha   90.00
_cell.angle_beta   90.00
_cell.angle_gamma   90.00
#
_symmetry.space_group_name_H-M   'P 1'
#
loop_
_entity.id
_entity.type
_entity.pdbx_description
1 polymer ?
#
loop_
_entity_poly.entity_id
_entity_poly.type
_entity_poly.pdbx_seq_one_letter_code
_entity_poly.pdbx_strand_id
1 'polypeptide(L)'
;MRTALLLCALLASSCKSTKHKDQPRKDDGSGSAIVAPISKAFDQVPRPDFNRWAVRLNLPIYWIEDRDNDRVVDADEVASLLFYGSGSGEPVALEAAYAQILAANKAPPPDESTDEGKRQKLVGLDLDQGRATLVMSDLAALSADDKAFANHMMKVGSLVDELYELQNGATGLAAKLPADPASRSLFRRNRGPKCVAPLTEKDKLCSAIPGAPKPVFDLYPAELQADDKFCEALEKHKDAKTLLNDHFAVVRGTADALKAVPYTEAYKTQMTGISTELTAAADAMKDPAEQALITYLRAAAKSFQTNEWIPADEAWAKMNVENSKWYVRIAPDETYWEPCSQKAGIHLTFARINQASKAWQAKLVPVQQEMEAEIAKRAGAPYTARKVTFHLPDFIDIVINAGDDRDPLGATIGQSLPNWGPVANEGRGRTVAMTNINTDKDSMASRREQAESLLDADSMKLYVASPEPG
;
A
#
# COMPACT_ATOMS: atom_id res chain seq x y z
N MET A 1 -11.25 -44.69 -58.25
CA MET A 1 -10.69 -43.74 -59.24
C MET A 1 -10.60 -42.34 -58.64
N ARG A 2 -9.36 -41.91 -58.37
CA ARG A 2 -8.81 -40.56 -58.61
C ARG A 2 -9.42 -39.38 -57.82
N THR A 3 -8.80 -38.95 -56.72
CA THR A 3 -7.70 -37.96 -56.60
C THR A 3 -8.03 -36.57 -57.15
N ALA A 4 -8.07 -35.57 -56.27
CA ALA A 4 -7.60 -34.21 -56.55
C ALA A 4 -7.32 -33.47 -55.22
N LEU A 5 -6.06 -33.47 -54.82
CA LEU A 5 -5.47 -32.49 -53.90
C LEU A 5 -5.41 -31.14 -54.62
N LEU A 6 -5.79 -30.05 -53.97
CA LEU A 6 -5.31 -28.71 -54.29
C LEU A 6 -4.44 -28.18 -53.15
N LEU A 7 -3.16 -28.03 -53.44
CA LEU A 7 -2.19 -27.25 -52.69
C LEU A 7 -2.43 -25.76 -52.96
N CYS A 8 -2.56 -24.95 -51.93
CA CYS A 8 -2.32 -23.50 -52.00
C CYS A 8 -1.06 -23.18 -51.20
N ALA A 9 0.00 -22.82 -51.91
CA ALA A 9 1.23 -22.27 -51.37
C ALA A 9 1.13 -20.73 -51.35
N LEU A 10 1.44 -20.09 -50.23
CA LEU A 10 1.69 -18.64 -50.16
C LEU A 10 2.76 -18.33 -49.10
N LEU A 11 3.99 -18.22 -49.62
CA LEU A 11 5.04 -17.24 -49.33
C LEU A 11 5.25 -16.75 -47.88
N ALA A 12 6.24 -17.35 -47.21
CA ALA A 12 6.93 -16.76 -46.08
C ALA A 12 7.93 -15.69 -46.56
N SER A 13 7.72 -14.43 -46.20
CA SER A 13 8.72 -13.36 -46.40
C SER A 13 9.72 -13.37 -45.24
N SER A 14 10.95 -13.80 -45.57
CA SER A 14 12.14 -13.69 -44.74
C SER A 14 12.68 -12.25 -44.80
N CYS A 15 12.66 -11.53 -43.67
CA CYS A 15 13.44 -10.32 -43.52
C CYS A 15 14.89 -10.70 -43.18
N LYS A 16 15.77 -10.50 -44.17
CA LYS A 16 17.21 -10.69 -44.11
C LYS A 16 17.87 -9.73 -43.11
N SER A 17 18.67 -10.30 -42.22
CA SER A 17 19.73 -9.60 -41.48
C SER A 17 20.75 -9.01 -42.45
N THR A 18 20.86 -7.69 -42.50
CA THR A 18 22.00 -6.99 -43.12
C THR A 18 23.10 -6.83 -42.08
N LYS A 19 24.12 -7.69 -42.18
CA LYS A 19 25.42 -7.49 -41.53
C LYS A 19 26.09 -6.25 -42.13
N HIS A 20 26.18 -5.17 -41.35
CA HIS A 20 27.09 -4.08 -41.66
C HIS A 20 28.50 -4.50 -41.24
N LYS A 21 29.45 -4.43 -42.18
CA LYS A 21 30.87 -4.66 -41.95
C LYS A 21 31.45 -3.48 -41.17
N ASP A 22 32.17 -3.79 -40.09
CA ASP A 22 32.97 -2.84 -39.32
C ASP A 22 34.06 -2.18 -40.18
N GLN A 23 34.18 -0.86 -40.06
CA GLN A 23 35.39 -0.13 -40.42
C GLN A 23 36.22 0.12 -39.15
N PRO A 24 37.57 0.10 -39.23
CA PRO A 24 38.41 0.31 -38.06
C PRO A 24 38.31 1.76 -37.57
N ARG A 25 38.06 1.93 -36.27
CA ARG A 25 38.18 3.22 -35.57
C ARG A 25 39.63 3.67 -35.58
N LYS A 26 39.87 4.91 -36.02
CA LYS A 26 41.12 5.63 -35.75
C LYS A 26 41.18 5.98 -34.27
N ASP A 27 42.33 5.74 -33.68
CA ASP A 27 42.72 6.26 -32.36
C ASP A 27 42.79 7.78 -32.42
N ASP A 28 42.05 8.44 -31.54
CA ASP A 28 42.31 9.81 -31.12
C ASP A 28 42.12 9.92 -29.60
N GLY A 29 43.24 10.05 -28.89
CA GLY A 29 43.47 11.05 -27.86
C GLY A 29 42.63 11.01 -26.57
N SER A 30 43.33 10.79 -25.45
CA SER A 30 42.88 11.11 -24.10
C SER A 30 42.27 12.51 -24.00
N GLY A 31 41.00 12.59 -23.59
CA GLY A 31 40.30 13.85 -23.33
C GLY A 31 39.27 13.66 -22.22
N SER A 32 39.41 14.44 -21.16
CA SER A 32 38.53 14.50 -19.99
C SER A 32 37.05 14.41 -20.35
N ALA A 33 36.29 13.58 -19.62
CA ALA A 33 34.85 13.43 -19.82
C ALA A 33 34.12 14.76 -19.59
N ILE A 34 33.72 15.41 -20.68
CA ILE A 34 32.83 16.56 -20.65
C ILE A 34 31.41 16.01 -20.47
N VAL A 35 30.82 16.26 -19.30
CA VAL A 35 29.39 16.05 -19.05
C VAL A 35 28.64 16.97 -20.01
N ALA A 36 27.90 16.39 -20.96
CA ALA A 36 27.04 17.16 -21.85
C ALA A 36 26.01 17.94 -21.02
N PRO A 37 25.75 19.22 -21.32
CA PRO A 37 24.74 19.99 -20.60
C PRO A 37 23.38 19.31 -20.77
N ILE A 38 22.64 19.20 -19.67
CA ILE A 38 21.24 18.77 -19.68
C ILE A 38 20.49 19.72 -20.62
N SER A 39 19.84 19.19 -21.65
CA SER A 39 18.86 19.91 -22.45
C SER A 39 17.95 20.69 -21.49
N LYS A 40 17.76 22.00 -21.71
CA LYS A 40 16.86 22.79 -20.85
C LYS A 40 15.42 22.28 -20.90
N ALA A 41 15.03 21.56 -21.96
CA ALA A 41 13.80 20.81 -22.00
C ALA A 41 14.04 19.48 -21.29
N PHE A 42 13.31 19.19 -20.22
CA PHE A 42 13.34 17.92 -19.51
C PHE A 42 12.69 16.78 -20.34
N ASP A 43 13.22 16.51 -21.54
CA ASP A 43 12.59 15.76 -22.65
C ASP A 43 13.27 14.41 -23.01
N GLN A 44 14.33 14.06 -22.31
CA GLN A 44 15.19 12.89 -22.60
C GLN A 44 14.76 11.61 -21.88
N VAL A 45 13.80 11.67 -20.96
CA VAL A 45 13.29 10.51 -20.21
C VAL A 45 11.78 10.47 -20.34
N PRO A 46 11.19 9.46 -20.99
CA PRO A 46 9.74 9.32 -21.09
C PRO A 46 9.09 9.21 -19.71
N ARG A 47 7.85 9.72 -19.56
CA ARG A 47 7.11 9.70 -18.29
C ARG A 47 7.10 8.35 -17.54
N PRO A 48 6.81 7.21 -18.19
CA PRO A 48 6.85 5.92 -17.49
C PRO A 48 8.25 5.58 -16.94
N ASP A 49 9.31 5.90 -17.69
CA ASP A 49 10.69 5.69 -17.23
C ASP A 49 11.07 6.68 -16.12
N PHE A 50 10.58 7.92 -16.18
CA PHE A 50 10.76 8.91 -15.12
C PHE A 50 10.19 8.39 -13.80
N ASN A 51 8.93 7.95 -13.78
CA ASN A 51 8.28 7.44 -12.57
C ASN A 51 8.93 6.13 -12.08
N ARG A 52 9.30 5.23 -12.99
CA ARG A 52 10.03 3.99 -12.64
C ARG A 52 11.38 4.28 -11.98
N TRP A 53 12.16 5.19 -12.55
CA TRP A 53 13.46 5.56 -12.00
C TRP A 53 13.34 6.40 -10.73
N ALA A 54 12.33 7.26 -10.59
CA ALA A 54 12.07 8.00 -9.36
C ALA A 54 11.86 7.03 -8.18
N VAL A 55 11.07 5.97 -8.37
CA VAL A 55 10.88 4.89 -7.38
C VAL A 55 12.21 4.19 -7.09
N ARG A 56 12.95 3.73 -8.11
CA ARG A 56 14.26 3.08 -7.92
C ARG A 56 15.28 3.96 -7.19
N LEU A 57 15.22 5.27 -7.40
CA LEU A 57 16.12 6.23 -6.77
C LEU A 57 15.63 6.68 -5.38
N ASN A 58 14.47 6.18 -4.91
CA ASN A 58 13.82 6.60 -3.67
C ASN A 58 13.56 8.12 -3.64
N LEU A 59 13.22 8.72 -4.79
CA LEU A 59 12.95 10.15 -4.92
C LEU A 59 11.47 10.44 -4.65
N PRO A 60 11.12 11.49 -3.88
CA PRO A 60 9.75 11.85 -3.56
C PRO A 60 9.10 12.69 -4.68
N ILE A 61 9.17 12.23 -5.94
CA ILE A 61 8.61 12.94 -7.09
C ILE A 61 7.86 11.98 -8.01
N TYR A 62 6.78 12.47 -8.62
CA TYR A 62 5.96 11.72 -9.56
C TYR A 62 5.48 12.64 -10.68
N TRP A 63 5.71 12.27 -11.94
CA TRP A 63 5.16 12.95 -13.10
C TRP A 63 3.75 12.42 -13.37
N ILE A 64 2.77 13.27 -13.05
CA ILE A 64 1.33 12.95 -13.00
C ILE A 64 0.82 12.62 -14.40
N GLU A 65 0.97 13.56 -15.32
CA GLU A 65 0.55 13.47 -16.71
C GLU A 65 1.31 14.52 -17.53
N ASP A 66 1.52 14.21 -18.81
CA ASP A 66 2.01 15.15 -19.82
C ASP A 66 0.76 15.85 -20.39
N ARG A 67 0.39 16.99 -19.78
CA ARG A 67 -0.89 17.68 -19.99
C ARG A 67 -0.96 18.37 -21.33
N ASP A 68 0.14 18.97 -21.75
CA ASP A 68 0.23 19.68 -23.02
C ASP A 68 0.75 18.80 -24.17
N ASN A 69 1.16 17.56 -23.85
CA ASN A 69 1.58 16.52 -24.79
C ASN A 69 2.83 16.93 -25.59
N ASP A 70 3.73 17.68 -24.96
CA ASP A 70 5.01 18.10 -25.54
C ASP A 70 6.18 17.15 -25.19
N ARG A 71 5.93 16.19 -24.28
CA ARG A 71 6.89 15.18 -23.75
C ARG A 71 8.02 15.76 -22.92
N VAL A 72 7.83 16.95 -22.37
CA VAL A 72 8.71 17.64 -21.43
C VAL A 72 8.03 17.59 -20.07
N VAL A 73 8.76 17.25 -19.00
CA VAL A 73 8.17 17.33 -17.65
C VAL A 73 8.20 18.77 -17.16
N ASP A 74 7.04 19.28 -16.75
CA ASP A 74 6.90 20.61 -16.17
C ASP A 74 6.65 20.60 -14.65
N ALA A 75 6.90 21.75 -14.02
CA ALA A 75 6.77 21.90 -12.57
C ALA A 75 5.33 21.74 -12.06
N ASP A 76 4.31 22.05 -12.87
CA ASP A 76 2.90 21.87 -12.54
C ASP A 76 2.34 20.50 -12.96
N GLU A 77 3.17 19.66 -13.58
CA GLU A 77 2.87 18.28 -13.95
C GLU A 77 3.41 17.25 -12.94
N VAL A 78 4.15 17.70 -11.93
CA VAL A 78 4.75 16.84 -10.92
C VAL A 78 4.08 16.98 -9.55
N ALA A 79 3.98 15.85 -8.85
CA ALA A 79 3.59 15.79 -7.45
C ALA A 79 4.79 15.41 -6.57
N SER A 80 4.84 15.98 -5.37
CA SER A 80 5.73 15.51 -4.31
C SER A 80 5.09 14.34 -3.56
N LEU A 81 5.86 13.28 -3.32
CA LEU A 81 5.36 12.08 -2.64
C LEU A 81 5.66 12.13 -1.14
N LEU A 82 4.67 11.79 -0.33
CA LEU A 82 4.80 11.79 1.14
C LEU A 82 5.59 10.58 1.68
N PHE A 83 5.65 9.49 0.90
CA PHE A 83 6.20 8.22 1.38
C PHE A 83 7.69 8.04 1.08
N TYR A 84 8.15 8.49 -0.09
CA TYR A 84 9.54 8.32 -0.55
C TYR A 84 10.46 9.45 -0.02
N GLY A 85 11.78 9.29 -0.20
CA GLY A 85 12.76 10.27 0.27
C GLY A 85 13.06 10.21 1.78
N SER A 86 13.29 11.36 2.40
CA SER A 86 13.49 11.54 3.86
C SER A 86 12.20 11.42 4.67
N GLY A 87 11.04 11.30 4.03
CA GLY A 87 9.74 11.30 4.72
C GLY A 87 9.34 12.66 5.30
N SER A 88 10.11 13.74 5.03
CA SER A 88 9.79 15.10 5.50
C SER A 88 8.67 15.77 4.71
N GLY A 89 8.23 15.19 3.59
CA GLY A 89 7.31 15.83 2.65
C GLY A 89 7.91 17.05 1.94
N GLU A 90 9.22 17.29 2.10
CA GLU A 90 9.90 18.40 1.43
C GLU A 90 9.98 18.13 -0.08
N PRO A 91 9.55 19.08 -0.92
CA PRO A 91 9.67 18.95 -2.36
C PRO A 91 11.13 18.78 -2.78
N VAL A 92 11.40 17.83 -3.68
CA VAL A 92 12.67 17.81 -4.41
C VAL A 92 12.52 18.69 -5.65
N ALA A 93 13.47 19.60 -5.85
CA ALA A 93 13.50 20.44 -7.06
C ALA A 93 13.53 19.57 -8.31
N LEU A 94 12.64 19.85 -9.26
CA LEU A 94 12.46 19.08 -10.49
C LEU A 94 13.79 18.91 -11.25
N GLU A 95 14.57 19.99 -11.36
CA GLU A 95 15.90 20.01 -11.99
C GLU A 95 16.83 18.94 -11.39
N ALA A 96 16.87 18.86 -10.05
CA ALA A 96 17.77 17.99 -9.31
C ALA A 96 17.30 16.53 -9.36
N ALA A 97 15.99 16.29 -9.31
CA ALA A 97 15.43 14.96 -9.50
C ALA A 97 15.66 14.46 -10.93
N TYR A 98 15.35 15.30 -11.92
CA TYR A 98 15.50 14.95 -13.33
C TYR A 98 16.95 14.64 -13.69
N ALA A 99 17.92 15.40 -13.17
CA ALA A 99 19.34 15.11 -13.38
C ALA A 99 19.74 13.71 -12.87
N GLN A 100 19.26 13.32 -11.68
CA GLN A 100 19.51 11.99 -11.11
C GLN A 100 18.83 10.88 -11.92
N ILE A 101 17.57 11.09 -12.32
CA ILE A 101 16.79 10.17 -13.14
C ILE A 101 17.45 9.97 -14.51
N LEU A 102 17.86 11.04 -15.17
CA LEU A 102 18.55 10.99 -16.47
C LEU A 102 19.89 10.24 -16.37
N ALA A 103 20.65 10.48 -15.30
CA ALA A 103 21.91 9.78 -15.04
C ALA A 103 21.68 8.28 -14.82
N ALA A 104 20.69 7.90 -14.02
CA ALA A 104 20.34 6.50 -13.77
C ALA A 104 19.82 5.81 -15.03
N ASN A 105 19.01 6.49 -15.84
CA ASN A 105 18.47 5.97 -17.09
C ASN A 105 19.57 5.66 -18.13
N LYS A 106 20.69 6.39 -18.10
CA LYS A 106 21.84 6.20 -19.00
C LYS A 106 22.93 5.30 -18.43
N ALA A 107 22.84 4.94 -17.15
CA ALA A 107 23.85 4.12 -16.50
C ALA A 107 23.87 2.69 -17.08
N PRO A 108 25.04 2.02 -17.14
CA PRO A 108 25.08 0.60 -17.49
C PRO A 108 24.31 -0.22 -16.44
N PRO A 109 23.76 -1.38 -16.82
CA PRO A 109 23.12 -2.28 -15.86
C PRO A 109 24.13 -2.77 -14.80
N PRO A 110 23.65 -3.24 -13.64
CA PRO A 110 24.51 -3.84 -12.61
C PRO A 110 25.38 -4.98 -13.17
N ASP A 111 26.60 -5.14 -12.66
CA ASP A 111 27.52 -6.21 -13.07
C ASP A 111 27.09 -7.58 -12.52
N GLU A 112 26.32 -8.31 -13.33
CA GLU A 112 25.79 -9.63 -13.02
C GLU A 112 26.87 -10.73 -12.87
N SER A 113 28.16 -10.43 -13.10
CA SER A 113 29.24 -11.36 -12.76
C SER A 113 29.43 -11.51 -11.24
N THR A 114 28.95 -10.54 -10.46
CA THR A 114 28.98 -10.54 -9.00
C THR A 114 27.62 -10.86 -8.40
N ASP A 115 27.57 -11.48 -7.22
CA ASP A 115 26.30 -11.74 -6.52
C ASP A 115 25.60 -10.43 -6.11
N GLU A 116 26.36 -9.38 -5.84
CA GLU A 116 25.82 -8.05 -5.57
C GLU A 116 25.13 -7.44 -6.80
N GLY A 117 25.75 -7.52 -7.99
CA GLY A 117 25.11 -7.03 -9.21
C GLY A 117 23.87 -7.84 -9.60
N LYS A 118 23.87 -9.16 -9.40
CA LYS A 118 22.67 -10.00 -9.55
C LYS A 118 21.56 -9.57 -8.58
N ARG A 119 21.90 -9.36 -7.30
CA ARG A 119 20.95 -8.85 -6.30
C ARG A 119 20.37 -7.50 -6.71
N GLN A 120 21.21 -6.54 -7.08
CA GLN A 120 20.78 -5.19 -7.49
C GLN A 120 19.83 -5.24 -8.71
N LYS A 121 20.12 -6.12 -9.68
CA LYS A 121 19.20 -6.36 -10.81
C LYS A 121 17.85 -6.91 -10.34
N LEU A 122 17.85 -7.89 -9.44
CA LEU A 122 16.62 -8.47 -8.88
C LEU A 122 15.83 -7.43 -8.06
N VAL A 123 16.49 -6.61 -7.26
CA VAL A 123 15.87 -5.48 -6.53
C VAL A 123 15.21 -4.51 -7.50
N GLY A 124 15.91 -4.14 -8.58
CA GLY A 124 15.34 -3.31 -9.63
C GLY A 124 14.12 -3.95 -10.32
N LEU A 125 14.17 -5.25 -10.59
CA LEU A 125 13.05 -5.99 -11.18
C LEU A 125 11.84 -6.08 -10.22
N ASP A 126 12.08 -6.24 -8.93
CA ASP A 126 11.04 -6.28 -7.90
C ASP A 126 10.32 -4.93 -7.77
N LEU A 127 11.08 -3.83 -7.81
CA LEU A 127 10.52 -2.48 -7.82
C LEU A 127 9.67 -2.21 -9.06
N ASP A 128 10.12 -2.64 -10.24
CA ASP A 128 9.41 -2.39 -11.52
C ASP A 128 8.07 -3.11 -11.65
N GLN A 129 7.87 -4.20 -10.90
CA GLN A 129 6.60 -4.93 -10.87
C GLN A 129 5.52 -4.17 -10.07
N GLY A 130 5.91 -3.27 -9.17
CA GLY A 130 5.01 -2.35 -8.49
C GLY A 130 4.95 -1.01 -9.19
N ARG A 131 4.10 -0.87 -10.21
CA ARG A 131 3.89 0.42 -10.89
C ARG A 131 3.35 1.43 -9.87
N ALA A 132 4.05 2.53 -9.68
CA ALA A 132 3.60 3.59 -8.79
C ALA A 132 2.35 4.27 -9.34
N THR A 133 1.34 4.38 -8.49
CA THR A 133 0.10 5.11 -8.76
C THR A 133 -0.01 6.27 -7.78
N LEU A 134 -0.56 7.40 -8.24
CA LEU A 134 -0.71 8.58 -7.39
C LEU A 134 -2.13 8.61 -6.80
N VAL A 135 -2.20 8.52 -5.47
CA VAL A 135 -3.37 8.94 -4.71
C VAL A 135 -3.15 10.39 -4.30
N MET A 136 -3.99 11.30 -4.80
CA MET A 136 -3.90 12.74 -4.53
C MET A 136 -5.24 13.25 -4.05
N SER A 137 -5.21 14.00 -2.94
CA SER A 137 -6.38 14.71 -2.41
C SER A 137 -6.07 16.20 -2.33
N ASP A 138 -6.87 17.03 -3.01
CA ASP A 138 -6.77 18.48 -2.87
C ASP A 138 -7.52 18.94 -1.61
N LEU A 139 -6.75 19.43 -0.64
CA LEU A 139 -7.23 19.91 0.65
C LEU A 139 -7.10 21.45 0.76
N ALA A 140 -6.73 22.15 -0.31
CA ALA A 140 -6.41 23.58 -0.28
C ALA A 140 -7.63 24.46 0.06
N ALA A 141 -8.82 24.05 -0.39
CA ALA A 141 -10.07 24.78 -0.15
C ALA A 141 -10.69 24.53 1.23
N LEU A 142 -10.09 23.68 2.07
CA LEU A 142 -10.62 23.36 3.39
C LEU A 142 -10.55 24.53 4.38
N SER A 143 -11.42 24.47 5.39
CA SER A 143 -11.42 25.39 6.52
C SER A 143 -10.11 25.32 7.31
N ALA A 144 -9.85 26.32 8.17
CA ALA A 144 -8.67 26.30 9.03
C ALA A 144 -8.67 25.09 9.98
N ASP A 145 -9.83 24.76 10.55
CA ASP A 145 -10.00 23.63 11.47
C ASP A 145 -9.78 22.29 10.76
N ASP A 146 -10.32 22.15 9.55
CA ASP A 146 -10.11 20.97 8.71
C ASP A 146 -8.63 20.78 8.34
N LYS A 147 -7.92 21.86 8.00
CA LYS A 147 -6.48 21.82 7.72
C LYS A 147 -5.67 21.46 8.96
N ALA A 148 -6.03 22.02 10.12
CA ALA A 148 -5.38 21.68 11.38
C ALA A 148 -5.59 20.21 11.73
N PHE A 149 -6.82 19.70 11.61
CA PHE A 149 -7.14 18.29 11.78
C PHE A 149 -6.36 17.40 10.81
N ALA A 150 -6.34 17.71 9.52
CA ALA A 150 -5.59 16.94 8.52
C ALA A 150 -4.09 16.90 8.85
N ASN A 151 -3.49 18.02 9.26
CA ASN A 151 -2.08 18.06 9.69
C ASN A 151 -1.81 17.16 10.91
N HIS A 152 -2.74 17.09 11.87
CA HIS A 152 -2.63 16.14 12.98
C HIS A 152 -2.73 14.69 12.49
N MET A 153 -3.63 14.38 11.55
CA MET A 153 -3.72 13.01 10.97
C MET A 153 -2.47 12.60 10.20
N MET A 154 -1.81 13.53 9.51
CA MET A 154 -0.52 13.25 8.87
C MET A 154 0.54 12.83 9.88
N LYS A 155 0.61 13.52 11.04
CA LYS A 155 1.54 13.18 12.13
C LYS A 155 1.18 11.86 12.80
N VAL A 156 -0.11 11.58 13.01
CA VAL A 156 -0.58 10.27 13.49
C VAL A 156 -0.12 9.17 12.54
N GLY A 157 -0.24 9.38 11.22
CA GLY A 157 0.25 8.43 10.21
C GLY A 157 1.74 8.11 10.37
N SER A 158 2.59 9.12 10.57
CA SER A 158 4.02 8.91 10.82
C SER A 158 4.28 8.10 12.09
N LEU A 159 3.58 8.41 13.20
CA LEU A 159 3.72 7.67 14.46
C LEU A 159 3.26 6.20 14.34
N VAL A 160 2.21 5.96 13.55
CA VAL A 160 1.70 4.61 13.26
C VAL A 160 2.71 3.82 12.41
N ASP A 161 3.30 4.46 11.40
CA ASP A 161 4.37 3.85 10.59
C ASP A 161 5.58 3.45 11.45
N GLU A 162 6.04 4.34 12.34
CA GLU A 162 7.14 4.06 13.25
C GLU A 162 6.82 2.88 14.19
N LEU A 163 5.59 2.81 14.71
CA LEU A 163 5.17 1.69 15.56
C LEU A 163 5.13 0.39 14.76
N TYR A 164 4.57 0.39 13.55
CA TYR A 164 4.51 -0.79 12.71
C TYR A 164 5.91 -1.31 12.33
N GLU A 165 6.84 -0.42 11.98
CA GLU A 165 8.24 -0.78 11.69
C GLU A 165 9.02 -1.29 12.91
N LEU A 166 8.61 -0.90 14.11
CA LEU A 166 9.11 -1.52 15.34
C LEU A 166 8.53 -2.93 15.50
N GLN A 167 7.22 -3.08 15.32
CA GLN A 167 6.49 -4.34 15.50
C GLN A 167 6.96 -5.43 14.52
N ASN A 168 7.18 -5.08 13.25
CA ASN A 168 7.59 -6.03 12.21
C ASN A 168 9.12 -6.29 12.16
N GLY A 169 9.90 -5.57 12.97
CA GLY A 169 11.35 -5.74 13.08
C GLY A 169 12.18 -4.98 12.05
N ALA A 170 11.58 -4.18 11.17
CA ALA A 170 12.29 -3.37 10.17
C ALA A 170 13.27 -2.38 10.82
N THR A 171 12.87 -1.77 11.94
CA THR A 171 13.72 -0.82 12.69
C THR A 171 15.09 -1.42 13.03
N GLY A 172 15.12 -2.69 13.45
CA GLY A 172 16.36 -3.40 13.81
C GLY A 172 17.27 -3.75 12.63
N LEU A 173 16.78 -3.62 11.39
CA LEU A 173 17.50 -3.95 10.17
C LEU A 173 17.99 -2.72 9.39
N ALA A 174 17.43 -1.53 9.65
CA ALA A 174 17.70 -0.32 8.88
C ALA A 174 19.20 0.02 8.78
N ALA A 175 19.98 -0.19 9.84
CA ALA A 175 21.43 0.07 9.86
C ALA A 175 22.26 -0.85 8.95
N LYS A 176 21.68 -1.96 8.48
CA LYS A 176 22.33 -2.92 7.57
C LYS A 176 22.05 -2.62 6.09
N LEU A 177 21.22 -1.61 5.80
CA LEU A 177 20.91 -1.24 4.42
C LEU A 177 22.16 -0.74 3.69
N PRO A 178 22.38 -1.20 2.44
CA PRO A 178 23.42 -0.62 1.59
C PRO A 178 23.08 0.84 1.22
N ALA A 179 24.08 1.55 0.73
CA ALA A 179 23.93 2.94 0.30
C ALA A 179 23.14 3.08 -1.01
N ASP A 180 22.98 2.00 -1.79
CA ASP A 180 22.29 2.07 -3.08
C ASP A 180 20.80 2.43 -2.89
N PRO A 181 20.27 3.36 -3.70
CA PRO A 181 18.94 3.90 -3.47
C PRO A 181 17.82 2.88 -3.76
N ALA A 182 18.05 1.92 -4.66
CA ALA A 182 17.06 0.91 -5.03
C ALA A 182 16.77 -0.02 -3.85
N SER A 183 17.81 -0.47 -3.16
CA SER A 183 17.65 -1.28 -1.95
C SER A 183 16.93 -0.52 -0.84
N ARG A 184 17.22 0.77 -0.67
CA ARG A 184 16.52 1.63 0.31
C ARG A 184 15.05 1.83 -0.05
N SER A 185 14.76 2.02 -1.34
CA SER A 185 13.40 2.12 -1.87
C SER A 185 12.61 0.83 -1.65
N LEU A 186 13.22 -0.31 -1.97
CA LEU A 186 12.63 -1.63 -1.78
C LEU A 186 12.33 -1.88 -0.29
N PHE A 187 13.30 -1.60 0.59
CA PHE A 187 13.12 -1.78 2.03
C PHE A 187 11.99 -0.93 2.58
N ARG A 188 11.91 0.33 2.14
CA ARG A 188 10.83 1.26 2.49
C ARG A 188 9.48 0.73 2.02
N ARG A 189 9.34 0.39 0.73
CA ARG A 189 8.09 -0.12 0.15
C ARG A 189 7.62 -1.40 0.85
N ASN A 190 8.53 -2.34 1.08
CA ASN A 190 8.20 -3.64 1.64
C ASN A 190 8.20 -3.67 3.18
N ARG A 191 8.55 -2.55 3.83
CA ARG A 191 8.78 -2.44 5.27
C ARG A 191 9.65 -3.59 5.81
N GLY A 192 10.69 -3.95 5.04
CA GLY A 192 11.49 -5.14 5.32
C GLY A 192 12.45 -5.51 4.18
N PRO A 193 13.36 -6.47 4.42
CA PRO A 193 14.45 -6.77 3.51
C PRO A 193 14.05 -7.66 2.32
N LYS A 194 12.91 -8.33 2.38
CA LYS A 194 12.53 -9.37 1.42
C LYS A 194 11.92 -8.75 0.16
N CYS A 195 12.26 -9.29 -1.01
CA CYS A 195 11.49 -9.08 -2.22
C CYS A 195 10.12 -9.77 -2.13
N VAL A 196 9.08 -9.15 -2.65
CA VAL A 196 7.68 -9.60 -2.51
C VAL A 196 6.92 -9.60 -3.82
N ALA A 197 7.53 -9.14 -4.92
CA ALA A 197 6.87 -9.16 -6.21
C ALA A 197 6.90 -10.58 -6.83
N PRO A 198 5.87 -10.98 -7.60
CA PRO A 198 5.69 -12.38 -8.03
C PRO A 198 6.89 -13.01 -8.77
N LEU A 199 7.63 -12.23 -9.58
CA LEU A 199 8.78 -12.74 -10.33
C LEU A 199 10.06 -12.89 -9.48
N THR A 200 10.08 -12.32 -8.29
CA THR A 200 11.29 -12.12 -7.47
C THR A 200 11.18 -12.67 -6.06
N GLU A 201 9.97 -12.85 -5.52
CA GLU A 201 9.71 -13.28 -4.13
C GLU A 201 10.31 -14.66 -3.76
N LYS A 202 10.58 -15.52 -4.76
CA LYS A 202 11.15 -16.86 -4.60
C LYS A 202 12.66 -16.90 -4.77
N ASP A 203 13.27 -15.83 -5.27
CA ASP A 203 14.72 -15.76 -5.46
C ASP A 203 15.41 -15.35 -4.16
N LYS A 204 16.25 -16.26 -3.63
CA LYS A 204 16.97 -16.05 -2.36
C LYS A 204 17.98 -14.90 -2.42
N LEU A 205 18.44 -14.52 -3.62
CA LEU A 205 19.30 -13.37 -3.79
C LEU A 205 18.51 -12.05 -3.78
N CYS A 206 17.20 -12.06 -4.09
CA CYS A 206 16.42 -10.82 -4.12
C CYS A 206 16.12 -10.31 -2.72
N SER A 207 16.87 -9.28 -2.32
CA SER A 207 16.72 -8.63 -1.01
C SER A 207 17.27 -7.22 -1.02
N ALA A 208 16.65 -6.34 -0.23
CA ALA A 208 17.16 -5.00 0.02
C ALA A 208 18.46 -5.00 0.84
N ILE A 209 18.66 -6.01 1.69
CA ILE A 209 19.87 -6.15 2.51
C ILE A 209 20.60 -7.41 2.07
N PRO A 210 21.90 -7.32 1.67
CA PRO A 210 22.68 -8.49 1.31
C PRO A 210 22.59 -9.62 2.34
N GLY A 211 22.38 -10.84 1.86
CA GLY A 211 22.19 -12.03 2.70
C GLY A 211 20.77 -12.22 3.24
N ALA A 212 19.81 -11.33 2.87
CA ALA A 212 18.39 -11.46 3.18
C ALA A 212 18.11 -11.80 4.66
N PRO A 213 18.56 -10.98 5.62
CA PRO A 213 18.39 -11.27 7.05
C PRO A 213 16.90 -11.44 7.38
N LYS A 214 16.57 -12.49 8.14
CA LYS A 214 15.21 -12.73 8.65
C LYS A 214 14.84 -11.60 9.63
N PRO A 215 13.71 -10.89 9.43
CA PRO A 215 13.17 -9.97 10.42
C PRO A 215 12.83 -10.71 11.72
N VAL A 216 13.10 -10.08 12.85
CA VAL A 216 12.67 -10.55 14.17
C VAL A 216 11.49 -9.68 14.58
N PHE A 217 10.30 -10.25 14.60
CA PHE A 217 9.07 -9.54 14.94
C PHE A 217 9.09 -9.24 16.44
N ASP A 218 8.94 -7.97 16.82
CA ASP A 218 8.96 -7.57 18.22
C ASP A 218 7.76 -8.12 19.01
N LEU A 219 6.73 -8.63 18.32
CA LEU A 219 5.57 -9.27 18.93
C LEU A 219 5.88 -10.52 19.78
N TYR A 220 7.03 -11.17 19.54
CA TYR A 220 7.41 -12.41 20.20
C TYR A 220 8.87 -12.36 20.68
N PRO A 221 9.27 -13.16 21.69
CA PRO A 221 10.68 -13.28 22.08
C PRO A 221 11.56 -13.72 20.90
N ALA A 222 12.68 -13.02 20.70
CA ALA A 222 13.61 -13.31 19.61
C ALA A 222 14.16 -14.74 19.64
N GLU A 223 14.39 -15.28 20.84
CA GLU A 223 14.90 -16.64 21.04
C GLU A 223 13.93 -17.71 20.50
N LEU A 224 12.62 -17.49 20.60
CA LEU A 224 11.64 -18.43 20.06
C LEU A 224 11.68 -18.45 18.53
N GLN A 225 11.84 -17.29 17.90
CA GLN A 225 11.81 -17.12 16.44
C GLN A 225 13.01 -17.74 15.71
N ALA A 226 14.01 -18.24 16.46
CA ALA A 226 15.12 -19.01 15.92
C ALA A 226 14.67 -20.39 15.38
N ASP A 227 13.56 -20.92 15.88
CA ASP A 227 12.88 -22.09 15.31
C ASP A 227 11.77 -21.62 14.36
N ASP A 228 11.76 -22.12 13.12
CA ASP A 228 10.71 -21.79 12.14
C ASP A 228 9.33 -22.36 12.54
N LYS A 229 9.27 -23.27 13.53
CA LYS A 229 8.02 -23.85 14.07
C LYS A 229 7.56 -23.20 15.38
N PHE A 230 8.11 -22.05 15.76
CA PHE A 230 7.79 -21.42 17.05
C PHE A 230 6.30 -21.08 17.21
N CYS A 231 5.59 -20.74 16.13
CA CYS A 231 4.14 -20.51 16.19
C CYS A 231 3.39 -21.79 16.61
N GLU A 232 3.72 -22.94 16.01
CA GLU A 232 3.13 -24.24 16.40
C GLU A 232 3.46 -24.60 17.86
N ALA A 233 4.65 -24.24 18.33
CA ALA A 233 5.05 -24.45 19.72
C ALA A 233 4.26 -23.56 20.69
N LEU A 234 4.03 -22.29 20.33
CA LEU A 234 3.20 -21.36 21.09
C LEU A 234 1.74 -21.83 21.15
N GLU A 235 1.18 -22.35 20.04
CA GLU A 235 -0.18 -22.90 20.00
C GLU A 235 -0.36 -24.13 20.91
N LYS A 236 0.69 -24.93 21.08
CA LYS A 236 0.72 -26.12 21.96
C LYS A 236 1.11 -25.78 23.39
N HIS A 237 1.48 -24.54 23.69
CA HIS A 237 1.88 -24.12 25.03
C HIS A 237 0.69 -24.23 26.00
N LYS A 238 0.94 -24.60 27.26
CA LYS A 238 -0.12 -24.75 28.28
C LYS A 238 -0.95 -23.47 28.48
N ASP A 239 -0.31 -22.31 28.26
CA ASP A 239 -0.90 -20.98 28.41
C ASP A 239 -1.30 -20.34 27.06
N ALA A 240 -1.33 -21.12 25.96
CA ALA A 240 -1.57 -20.63 24.59
C ALA A 240 -2.79 -19.70 24.48
N LYS A 241 -3.90 -20.06 25.14
CA LYS A 241 -5.13 -19.25 25.15
C LYS A 241 -4.89 -17.82 25.65
N THR A 242 -4.09 -17.65 26.70
CA THR A 242 -3.77 -16.33 27.25
C THR A 242 -2.71 -15.62 26.40
N LEU A 243 -1.74 -16.36 25.89
CA LEU A 243 -0.63 -15.80 25.10
C LEU A 243 -1.04 -15.37 23.70
N LEU A 244 -1.99 -16.06 23.07
CA LEU A 244 -2.35 -15.87 21.67
C LEU A 244 -3.69 -15.16 21.48
N ASN A 245 -4.74 -15.51 22.23
CA ASN A 245 -6.08 -14.97 22.00
C ASN A 245 -6.24 -13.49 22.38
N ASP A 246 -5.30 -12.91 23.14
CA ASP A 246 -5.24 -11.45 23.28
C ASP A 246 -4.57 -10.86 22.04
N HIS A 247 -5.39 -10.46 21.07
CA HIS A 247 -4.95 -9.85 19.81
C HIS A 247 -4.20 -8.53 20.01
N PHE A 248 -4.32 -7.89 21.18
CA PHE A 248 -3.79 -6.55 21.47
C PHE A 248 -2.61 -6.58 22.46
N ALA A 249 -1.91 -7.71 22.50
CA ALA A 249 -0.79 -7.95 23.39
C ALA A 249 0.37 -8.62 22.66
N VAL A 250 1.59 -8.32 23.11
CA VAL A 250 2.80 -9.02 22.70
C VAL A 250 3.11 -10.17 23.66
N VAL A 251 3.89 -11.13 23.20
CA VAL A 251 4.46 -12.17 24.06
C VAL A 251 5.84 -11.74 24.55
N ARG A 252 6.09 -11.82 25.86
CA ARG A 252 7.37 -11.51 26.50
C ARG A 252 7.77 -12.59 27.49
N GLY A 253 9.06 -12.65 27.83
CA GLY A 253 9.61 -13.60 28.81
C GLY A 253 10.55 -14.62 28.17
N THR A 254 10.97 -15.59 28.97
CA THR A 254 11.75 -16.76 28.52
C THR A 254 10.81 -17.89 28.10
N ALA A 255 11.31 -18.91 27.40
CA ALA A 255 10.51 -20.05 26.94
C ALA A 255 9.67 -20.73 28.05
N ASP A 256 10.16 -20.74 29.29
CA ASP A 256 9.46 -21.36 30.43
C ASP A 256 8.49 -20.42 31.18
N ALA A 257 8.55 -19.12 30.91
CA ALA A 257 7.85 -18.08 31.67
C ALA A 257 7.29 -16.97 30.75
N LEU A 258 6.60 -17.39 29.69
CA LEU A 258 5.95 -16.48 28.75
C LEU A 258 4.74 -15.79 29.38
N LYS A 259 4.54 -14.52 29.03
CA LYS A 259 3.36 -13.72 29.40
C LYS A 259 2.88 -12.86 28.23
N ALA A 260 1.58 -12.62 28.20
CA ALA A 260 0.98 -11.58 27.37
C ALA A 260 1.17 -10.21 28.03
N VAL A 261 1.67 -9.23 27.28
CA VAL A 261 1.87 -7.85 27.73
C VAL A 261 1.09 -6.93 26.78
N PRO A 262 0.14 -6.11 27.26
CA PRO A 262 -0.68 -5.27 26.40
C PRO A 262 0.17 -4.25 25.64
N TYR A 263 -0.28 -3.83 24.46
CA TYR A 263 0.44 -2.85 23.62
C TYR A 263 0.71 -1.52 24.34
N THR A 264 -0.19 -1.09 25.22
CA THR A 264 -0.01 0.13 26.03
C THR A 264 1.17 0.06 27.01
N GLU A 265 1.59 -1.14 27.40
CA GLU A 265 2.80 -1.36 28.20
C GLU A 265 4.02 -1.60 27.30
N ALA A 266 3.91 -2.49 26.32
CA ALA A 266 5.02 -2.88 25.43
C ALA A 266 5.52 -1.73 24.53
N TYR A 267 4.60 -0.87 24.08
CA TYR A 267 4.83 0.23 23.16
C TYR A 267 4.45 1.57 23.77
N LYS A 268 4.63 1.72 25.09
CA LYS A 268 4.13 2.87 25.87
C LYS A 268 4.45 4.23 25.24
N THR A 269 5.67 4.43 24.75
CA THR A 269 6.09 5.70 24.14
C THR A 269 5.27 6.01 22.89
N GLN A 270 5.20 5.06 21.96
CA GLN A 270 4.50 5.18 20.69
C GLN A 270 2.98 5.35 20.92
N MET A 271 2.39 4.51 21.76
CA MET A 271 0.97 4.55 22.10
C MET A 271 0.59 5.89 22.76
N THR A 272 1.45 6.43 23.63
CA THR A 272 1.24 7.76 24.25
C THR A 272 1.32 8.88 23.22
N GLY A 273 2.27 8.81 22.29
CA GLY A 273 2.41 9.78 21.19
C GLY A 273 1.16 9.83 20.33
N ILE A 274 0.68 8.66 19.88
CA ILE A 274 -0.54 8.53 19.08
C ILE A 274 -1.77 9.06 19.85
N SER A 275 -1.94 8.66 21.11
CA SER A 275 -3.04 9.14 21.96
C SER A 275 -3.05 10.67 22.10
N THR A 276 -1.88 11.26 22.30
CA THR A 276 -1.73 12.72 22.44
C THR A 276 -2.12 13.43 21.14
N GLU A 277 -1.65 12.93 20.01
CA GLU A 277 -1.91 13.55 18.71
C GLU A 277 -3.39 13.40 18.28
N LEU A 278 -4.02 12.24 18.57
CA LEU A 278 -5.47 12.04 18.36
C LEU A 278 -6.30 12.98 19.24
N THR A 279 -5.87 13.22 20.48
CA THR A 279 -6.50 14.20 21.38
C THR A 279 -6.41 15.60 20.79
N ALA A 280 -5.22 16.00 20.31
CA ALA A 280 -5.02 17.30 19.66
C ALA A 280 -5.83 17.46 18.37
N ALA A 281 -5.95 16.41 17.56
CA ALA A 281 -6.78 16.40 16.36
C ALA A 281 -8.26 16.64 16.68
N ALA A 282 -8.77 15.95 17.72
CA ALA A 282 -10.13 16.13 18.20
C ALA A 282 -10.36 17.52 18.82
N ASP A 283 -9.32 18.14 19.37
CA ASP A 283 -9.37 19.53 19.84
C ASP A 283 -9.34 20.53 18.68
N ALA A 284 -8.63 20.25 17.59
CA ALA A 284 -8.53 21.13 16.44
C ALA A 284 -9.85 21.22 15.64
N MET A 285 -10.63 20.14 15.60
CA MET A 285 -11.91 20.12 14.89
C MET A 285 -13.00 20.84 15.70
N LYS A 286 -13.47 22.01 15.22
CA LYS A 286 -14.55 22.79 15.87
C LYS A 286 -15.88 22.77 15.11
N ASP A 287 -15.91 22.14 13.93
CA ASP A 287 -17.12 22.02 13.12
C ASP A 287 -18.15 21.13 13.87
N PRO A 288 -19.34 21.66 14.23
CA PRO A 288 -20.35 20.88 14.93
C PRO A 288 -20.90 19.72 14.09
N ALA A 289 -20.75 19.77 12.76
CA ALA A 289 -21.13 18.66 11.89
C ALA A 289 -20.21 17.43 12.06
N GLU A 290 -19.01 17.61 12.63
CA GLU A 290 -18.00 16.56 12.81
C GLU A 290 -18.01 15.96 14.23
N GLN A 291 -19.13 16.09 14.96
CA GLN A 291 -19.22 15.60 16.33
C GLN A 291 -18.99 14.08 16.45
N ALA A 292 -19.43 13.30 15.45
CA ALA A 292 -19.19 11.85 15.42
C ALA A 292 -17.69 11.53 15.29
N LEU A 293 -16.96 12.28 14.45
CA LEU A 293 -15.50 12.19 14.32
C LEU A 293 -14.81 12.56 15.64
N ILE A 294 -15.17 13.68 16.25
CA ILE A 294 -14.58 14.11 17.53
C ILE A 294 -14.78 13.03 18.60
N THR A 295 -15.99 12.48 18.71
CA THR A 295 -16.29 11.39 19.66
C THR A 295 -15.43 10.17 19.39
N TYR A 296 -15.26 9.77 18.13
CA TYR A 296 -14.40 8.65 17.77
C TYR A 296 -12.93 8.91 18.12
N LEU A 297 -12.36 10.06 17.74
CA LEU A 297 -10.96 10.40 18.01
C LEU A 297 -10.63 10.38 19.51
N ARG A 298 -11.54 10.85 20.37
CA ARG A 298 -11.38 10.77 21.83
C ARG A 298 -11.43 9.34 22.34
N ALA A 299 -12.36 8.53 21.83
CA ALA A 299 -12.48 7.13 22.21
C ALA A 299 -11.23 6.34 21.78
N ALA A 300 -10.76 6.53 20.54
CA ALA A 300 -9.52 5.94 20.04
C ALA A 300 -8.31 6.38 20.89
N ALA A 301 -8.16 7.69 21.16
CA ALA A 301 -7.10 8.19 22.03
C ALA A 301 -7.11 7.53 23.41
N LYS A 302 -8.29 7.25 23.97
CA LYS A 302 -8.44 6.52 25.24
C LYS A 302 -8.02 5.05 25.10
N SER A 303 -8.40 4.37 24.02
CA SER A 303 -7.98 3.00 23.74
C SER A 303 -6.44 2.87 23.66
N PHE A 304 -5.76 3.85 23.07
CA PHE A 304 -4.29 3.91 23.08
C PHE A 304 -3.68 4.10 24.49
N GLN A 305 -4.45 4.47 25.50
CA GLN A 305 -3.99 4.57 26.89
C GLN A 305 -4.35 3.33 27.72
N THR A 306 -5.48 2.68 27.43
CA THR A 306 -6.05 1.63 28.27
C THR A 306 -6.05 0.23 27.66
N ASN A 307 -5.79 0.10 26.36
CA ASN A 307 -5.95 -1.13 25.57
C ASN A 307 -7.41 -1.61 25.45
N GLU A 308 -8.40 -0.77 25.79
CA GLU A 308 -9.83 -1.09 25.67
C GLU A 308 -10.42 -0.53 24.38
N TRP A 309 -10.67 -1.38 23.38
CA TRP A 309 -11.04 -0.96 22.02
C TRP A 309 -12.54 -0.84 21.75
N ILE A 310 -13.38 -1.54 22.52
CA ILE A 310 -14.85 -1.57 22.31
C ILE A 310 -15.47 -0.16 22.25
N PRO A 311 -15.16 0.79 23.15
CA PRO A 311 -15.74 2.14 23.07
C PRO A 311 -15.35 2.89 21.79
N ALA A 312 -14.14 2.68 21.27
CA ALA A 312 -13.69 3.27 20.02
C ALA A 312 -14.40 2.65 18.82
N ASP A 313 -14.57 1.32 18.81
CA ASP A 313 -15.32 0.61 17.77
C ASP A 313 -16.79 1.05 17.70
N GLU A 314 -17.42 1.22 18.87
CA GLU A 314 -18.79 1.74 19.00
C GLU A 314 -18.93 3.16 18.45
N ALA A 315 -17.98 4.03 18.74
CA ALA A 315 -17.98 5.40 18.24
C ALA A 315 -17.71 5.45 16.73
N TRP A 316 -16.76 4.65 16.25
CA TRP A 316 -16.41 4.55 14.84
C TRP A 316 -17.56 4.01 13.99
N ALA A 317 -18.29 3.01 14.49
CA ALA A 317 -19.45 2.43 13.83
C ALA A 317 -20.60 3.45 13.63
N LYS A 318 -20.66 4.50 14.46
CA LYS A 318 -21.70 5.54 14.40
C LYS A 318 -21.31 6.74 13.52
N MET A 319 -20.03 6.91 13.23
CA MET A 319 -19.53 7.94 12.30
C MET A 319 -19.73 7.44 10.87
N ASN A 320 -20.48 8.15 10.02
CA ASN A 320 -20.78 7.71 8.65
C ASN A 320 -21.08 8.88 7.71
N VAL A 321 -21.50 8.58 6.48
CA VAL A 321 -21.80 9.56 5.42
C VAL A 321 -22.84 10.62 5.79
N GLU A 322 -23.69 10.37 6.80
CA GLU A 322 -24.72 11.31 7.24
C GLU A 322 -24.23 12.33 8.29
N ASN A 323 -23.10 12.08 8.94
CA ASN A 323 -22.67 12.85 10.12
C ASN A 323 -21.16 13.10 10.22
N SER A 324 -20.43 12.92 9.12
CA SER A 324 -19.02 13.25 9.00
C SER A 324 -18.64 13.40 7.52
N LYS A 325 -17.77 14.35 7.20
CA LYS A 325 -17.10 14.42 5.88
C LYS A 325 -15.76 13.66 5.86
N TRP A 326 -15.27 13.27 7.03
CA TRP A 326 -14.01 12.56 7.21
C TRP A 326 -14.24 11.11 7.61
N TYR A 327 -13.38 10.24 7.13
CA TYR A 327 -13.24 8.88 7.61
C TYR A 327 -11.87 8.70 8.24
N VAL A 328 -11.86 8.17 9.45
CA VAL A 328 -10.66 7.75 10.16
C VAL A 328 -10.93 6.36 10.73
N ARG A 329 -10.05 5.40 10.48
CA ARG A 329 -9.91 4.19 11.27
C ARG A 329 -8.47 4.10 11.74
N ILE A 330 -8.26 4.16 13.04
CA ILE A 330 -6.98 3.90 13.71
C ILE A 330 -7.20 2.94 14.87
N ALA A 331 -6.71 1.71 14.70
CA ALA A 331 -6.81 0.63 15.68
C ALA A 331 -5.88 -0.53 15.27
N PRO A 332 -5.66 -1.51 16.17
CA PRO A 332 -5.15 -2.82 15.81
C PRO A 332 -6.28 -3.68 15.27
N ASP A 333 -6.26 -4.01 13.98
CA ASP A 333 -7.36 -4.75 13.35
C ASP A 333 -6.95 -6.08 12.72
N GLU A 334 -5.95 -6.12 11.86
CA GLU A 334 -5.67 -7.32 11.05
C GLU A 334 -4.52 -8.16 11.61
N THR A 335 -4.53 -9.48 11.46
CA THR A 335 -3.47 -10.35 12.00
C THR A 335 -2.58 -10.99 10.95
N TYR A 336 -2.92 -10.92 9.66
CA TYR A 336 -2.22 -11.67 8.60
C TYR A 336 -0.79 -11.20 8.32
N TRP A 337 -0.39 -10.03 8.83
CA TRP A 337 0.90 -9.40 8.57
C TRP A 337 2.07 -10.00 9.37
N GLU A 338 1.79 -10.77 10.42
CA GLU A 338 2.78 -11.35 11.33
C GLU A 338 2.78 -12.89 11.27
N PRO A 339 3.93 -13.55 11.56
CA PRO A 339 4.16 -14.97 11.24
C PRO A 339 3.19 -15.97 11.87
N CYS A 340 2.56 -15.67 13.00
CA CYS A 340 1.62 -16.59 13.67
C CYS A 340 0.14 -16.24 13.42
N SER A 341 -0.15 -15.13 12.74
CA SER A 341 -1.51 -14.67 12.42
C SER A 341 -2.46 -14.53 13.62
N GLN A 342 -1.94 -14.15 14.79
CA GLN A 342 -2.65 -13.94 16.04
C GLN A 342 -2.71 -12.47 16.49
N LYS A 343 -1.69 -11.65 16.19
CA LYS A 343 -1.57 -10.29 16.78
C LYS A 343 -2.01 -9.21 15.80
N ALA A 344 -2.88 -8.33 16.28
CA ALA A 344 -3.52 -7.33 15.45
C ALA A 344 -2.58 -6.13 15.18
N GLY A 345 -2.39 -5.81 13.90
CA GLY A 345 -1.49 -4.75 13.43
C GLY A 345 -2.12 -3.38 13.56
N ILE A 346 -1.38 -2.43 14.15
CA ILE A 346 -1.83 -1.04 14.25
C ILE A 346 -1.77 -0.41 12.86
N HIS A 347 -2.87 0.22 12.46
CA HIS A 347 -2.96 0.93 11.18
C HIS A 347 -3.67 2.27 11.32
N LEU A 348 -3.59 3.05 10.26
CA LEU A 348 -4.44 4.22 10.04
C LEU A 348 -4.94 4.19 8.59
N THR A 349 -6.25 4.25 8.40
CA THR A 349 -6.84 4.77 7.17
C THR A 349 -7.40 6.17 7.46
N PHE A 350 -6.91 7.18 6.74
CA PHE A 350 -7.45 8.54 6.74
C PHE A 350 -7.97 8.89 5.34
N ALA A 351 -9.25 9.25 5.26
CA ALA A 351 -9.94 9.44 3.99
C ALA A 351 -11.03 10.52 4.06
N ARG A 352 -11.49 10.98 2.89
CA ARG A 352 -12.74 11.74 2.73
C ARG A 352 -13.89 10.77 2.55
N ILE A 353 -15.03 11.04 3.17
CA ILE A 353 -16.25 10.28 2.86
C ILE A 353 -16.83 10.82 1.54
N ASN A 354 -17.04 9.90 0.59
CA ASN A 354 -17.62 10.18 -0.71
C ASN A 354 -19.14 10.02 -0.65
N GLN A 355 -19.86 11.12 -0.92
CA GLN A 355 -21.32 11.19 -0.82
C GLN A 355 -22.05 10.35 -1.89
N ALA A 356 -21.36 9.87 -2.93
CA ALA A 356 -21.94 8.99 -3.94
C ALA A 356 -22.44 7.66 -3.36
N SER A 357 -21.93 7.22 -2.20
CA SER A 357 -22.43 6.03 -1.52
C SER A 357 -23.92 6.14 -1.22
N LYS A 358 -24.44 7.31 -0.86
CA LYS A 358 -25.87 7.51 -0.52
C LYS A 358 -26.80 7.11 -1.65
N ALA A 359 -26.43 7.43 -2.89
CA ALA A 359 -27.22 7.07 -4.07
C ALA A 359 -27.28 5.54 -4.24
N TRP A 360 -26.16 4.85 -4.02
CA TRP A 360 -26.08 3.38 -4.07
C TRP A 360 -26.79 2.72 -2.90
N GLN A 361 -26.63 3.26 -1.70
CA GLN A 361 -27.33 2.80 -0.50
C GLN A 361 -28.85 2.90 -0.70
N ALA A 362 -29.37 4.03 -1.21
CA ALA A 362 -30.79 4.18 -1.50
C ALA A 362 -31.33 3.15 -2.50
N LYS A 363 -30.53 2.75 -3.49
CA LYS A 363 -30.90 1.72 -4.47
C LYS A 363 -30.85 0.30 -3.90
N LEU A 364 -29.87 0.01 -3.05
CA LEU A 364 -29.56 -1.36 -2.62
C LEU A 364 -30.21 -1.73 -1.28
N VAL A 365 -30.41 -0.79 -0.34
CA VAL A 365 -31.07 -1.07 0.96
C VAL A 365 -32.42 -1.77 0.77
N PRO A 366 -33.31 -1.35 -0.16
CA PRO A 366 -34.61 -2.00 -0.32
C PRO A 366 -34.56 -3.48 -0.72
N VAL A 367 -33.45 -3.93 -1.33
CA VAL A 367 -33.31 -5.30 -1.87
C VAL A 367 -32.42 -6.21 -1.03
N GLN A 368 -31.75 -5.74 0.02
CA GLN A 368 -30.79 -6.57 0.77
C GLN A 368 -31.44 -7.81 1.39
N GLN A 369 -32.64 -7.67 1.94
CA GLN A 369 -33.36 -8.79 2.55
C GLN A 369 -33.82 -9.81 1.50
N GLU A 370 -34.15 -9.34 0.29
CA GLU A 370 -34.45 -10.21 -0.86
C GLU A 370 -33.19 -10.98 -1.28
N MET A 371 -32.02 -10.32 -1.34
CA MET A 371 -30.75 -10.97 -1.65
C MET A 371 -30.42 -12.09 -0.64
N GLU A 372 -30.55 -11.83 0.65
CA GLU A 372 -30.34 -12.84 1.71
C GLU A 372 -31.34 -14.00 1.62
N ALA A 373 -32.60 -13.71 1.29
CA ALA A 373 -33.62 -14.74 1.08
C ALA A 373 -33.33 -15.61 -0.15
N GLU A 374 -32.88 -15.00 -1.25
CA GLU A 374 -32.51 -15.71 -2.47
C GLU A 374 -31.22 -16.53 -2.31
N ILE A 375 -30.27 -16.08 -1.48
CA ILE A 375 -29.12 -16.89 -1.04
C ILE A 375 -29.63 -18.10 -0.25
N ALA A 376 -30.50 -17.89 0.75
CA ALA A 376 -30.97 -18.98 1.59
C ALA A 376 -31.73 -20.06 0.82
N LYS A 377 -32.56 -19.62 -0.12
CA LYS A 377 -33.29 -20.50 -1.04
C LYS A 377 -32.36 -21.37 -1.89
N ARG A 378 -31.24 -20.81 -2.38
CA ARG A 378 -30.24 -21.55 -3.17
C ARG A 378 -29.37 -22.46 -2.31
N ALA A 379 -28.98 -22.02 -1.12
CA ALA A 379 -28.15 -22.78 -0.21
C ALA A 379 -28.89 -24.00 0.38
N GLY A 380 -30.19 -23.84 0.69
CA GLY A 380 -30.98 -24.88 1.34
C GLY A 380 -30.58 -25.12 2.79
N ALA A 381 -31.16 -26.17 3.41
CA ALA A 381 -30.89 -26.52 4.79
C ALA A 381 -29.41 -26.93 5.01
N PRO A 382 -28.79 -26.61 6.17
CA PRO A 382 -29.40 -26.01 7.36
C PRO A 382 -29.44 -24.48 7.35
N TYR A 383 -28.97 -23.84 6.28
CA TYR A 383 -28.93 -22.39 6.22
C TYR A 383 -30.35 -21.82 6.11
N THR A 384 -30.61 -20.76 6.86
CA THR A 384 -31.88 -20.01 6.81
C THR A 384 -31.58 -18.54 6.62
N ALA A 385 -32.46 -17.84 5.90
CA ALA A 385 -32.30 -16.42 5.67
C ALA A 385 -32.25 -15.69 7.01
N ARG A 386 -31.18 -14.93 7.22
CA ARG A 386 -31.03 -14.08 8.39
C ARG A 386 -31.81 -12.79 8.19
N LYS A 387 -32.18 -12.15 9.30
CA LYS A 387 -32.62 -10.76 9.23
C LYS A 387 -31.40 -9.90 8.89
N VAL A 388 -31.46 -9.19 7.78
CA VAL A 388 -30.37 -8.29 7.38
C VAL A 388 -30.39 -7.05 8.27
N THR A 389 -29.26 -6.79 8.93
CA THR A 389 -29.07 -5.63 9.83
C THR A 389 -27.78 -4.86 9.55
N PHE A 390 -26.98 -5.30 8.58
CA PHE A 390 -25.71 -4.63 8.26
C PHE A 390 -25.94 -3.32 7.49
N HIS A 391 -25.04 -2.36 7.68
CA HIS A 391 -25.01 -1.13 6.90
C HIS A 391 -24.32 -1.38 5.55
N LEU A 392 -24.92 -0.90 4.47
CA LEU A 392 -24.22 -0.89 3.18
C LEU A 392 -22.96 -0.03 3.23
N PRO A 393 -21.95 -0.32 2.39
CA PRO A 393 -20.68 0.37 2.48
C PRO A 393 -20.79 1.87 2.30
N ASP A 394 -20.02 2.62 3.09
CA ASP A 394 -19.68 4.00 2.75
C ASP A 394 -18.56 3.99 1.70
N PHE A 395 -18.58 4.95 0.79
CA PHE A 395 -17.49 5.17 -0.15
C PHE A 395 -16.51 6.15 0.48
N ILE A 396 -15.22 5.87 0.35
CA ILE A 396 -14.17 6.71 0.90
C ILE A 396 -13.08 6.97 -0.14
N ASP A 397 -12.60 8.20 -0.19
CA ASP A 397 -11.47 8.59 -1.02
C ASP A 397 -10.25 8.76 -0.11
N ILE A 398 -9.28 7.85 -0.23
CA ILE A 398 -8.08 7.79 0.59
C ILE A 398 -7.30 9.10 0.48
N VAL A 399 -6.92 9.64 1.64
CA VAL A 399 -5.93 10.71 1.75
C VAL A 399 -4.57 10.07 2.03
N ILE A 400 -4.46 9.29 3.10
CA ILE A 400 -3.30 8.44 3.41
C ILE A 400 -3.73 7.17 4.15
N ASN A 401 -2.98 6.10 3.93
CA ASN A 401 -2.92 4.96 4.86
C ASN A 401 -1.63 5.03 5.68
N ALA A 402 -1.50 4.27 6.77
CA ALA A 402 -0.26 4.08 7.51
C ALA A 402 -0.28 2.75 8.28
N GLY A 403 0.91 2.28 8.68
CA GLY A 403 1.10 1.02 9.38
C GLY A 403 0.64 -0.16 8.53
N ASP A 404 -0.16 -1.04 9.13
CA ASP A 404 -0.59 -2.29 8.50
C ASP A 404 -1.51 -2.12 7.28
N ASP A 405 -2.09 -0.93 7.08
CA ASP A 405 -2.91 -0.59 5.90
C ASP A 405 -2.06 -0.17 4.67
N ARG A 406 -0.73 -0.31 4.73
CA ARG A 406 0.20 -0.06 3.61
C ARG A 406 0.85 -1.36 3.14
N ASP A 407 0.12 -2.08 2.31
CA ASP A 407 0.68 -3.25 1.62
C ASP A 407 1.88 -2.87 0.74
N PRO A 408 2.92 -3.72 0.66
CA PRO A 408 4.05 -3.50 -0.25
C PRO A 408 3.67 -3.41 -1.73
N LEU A 409 2.61 -4.12 -2.13
CA LEU A 409 2.12 -4.20 -3.50
C LEU A 409 0.59 -4.26 -3.48
N GLY A 410 -0.03 -3.51 -4.39
CA GLY A 410 -1.48 -3.34 -4.39
C GLY A 410 -1.94 -2.39 -3.29
N ALA A 411 -3.23 -2.40 -3.03
CA ALA A 411 -3.83 -1.67 -1.93
C ALA A 411 -5.16 -2.34 -1.57
N THR A 412 -5.52 -2.30 -0.29
CA THR A 412 -6.89 -2.56 0.16
C THR A 412 -7.84 -1.65 -0.61
N ILE A 413 -8.93 -2.20 -1.15
CA ILE A 413 -9.98 -1.44 -1.87
C ILE A 413 -11.35 -1.52 -1.17
N GLY A 414 -11.42 -2.24 -0.06
CA GLY A 414 -12.59 -2.33 0.79
C GLY A 414 -12.25 -3.07 2.08
N GLN A 415 -12.94 -2.73 3.15
CA GLN A 415 -12.63 -3.20 4.49
C GLN A 415 -13.91 -3.34 5.31
N SER A 416 -14.01 -4.36 6.16
CA SER A 416 -15.13 -4.55 7.10
C SER A 416 -14.60 -4.74 8.50
N LEU A 417 -15.00 -3.86 9.42
CA LEU A 417 -14.43 -3.81 10.78
C LEU A 417 -15.50 -3.51 11.85
N PRO A 418 -15.17 -3.71 13.14
CA PRO A 418 -13.97 -4.37 13.65
C PRO A 418 -14.01 -5.90 13.45
N ASN A 419 -12.86 -6.56 13.63
CA ASN A 419 -12.75 -8.02 13.50
C ASN A 419 -13.25 -8.80 14.72
N TRP A 420 -13.29 -8.17 15.90
CA TRP A 420 -13.64 -8.83 17.16
C TRP A 420 -14.58 -8.01 18.04
N GLY A 421 -15.10 -8.66 19.08
CA GLY A 421 -15.92 -8.04 20.11
C GLY A 421 -17.40 -7.92 19.74
N PRO A 422 -18.21 -7.31 20.62
CA PRO A 422 -19.67 -7.23 20.45
C PRO A 422 -20.07 -6.46 19.20
N VAL A 423 -19.32 -5.43 18.79
CA VAL A 423 -19.62 -4.64 17.58
C VAL A 423 -19.59 -5.54 16.33
N ALA A 424 -18.58 -6.41 16.21
CA ALA A 424 -18.49 -7.40 15.13
C ALA A 424 -19.58 -8.47 15.26
N ASN A 425 -19.68 -9.10 16.42
CA ASN A 425 -20.55 -10.26 16.66
C ASN A 425 -22.04 -9.96 16.55
N GLU A 426 -22.44 -8.72 16.80
CA GLU A 426 -23.84 -8.26 16.73
C GLU A 426 -24.18 -7.60 15.38
N GLY A 427 -23.25 -7.63 14.41
CA GLY A 427 -23.45 -7.08 13.06
C GLY A 427 -23.55 -5.56 13.01
N ARG A 428 -22.88 -4.88 13.96
CA ARG A 428 -22.88 -3.41 14.11
C ARG A 428 -21.62 -2.75 13.54
N GLY A 429 -20.72 -3.55 12.97
CA GLY A 429 -19.55 -3.05 12.25
C GLY A 429 -19.91 -2.23 11.01
N ARG A 430 -18.89 -1.67 10.35
CA ARG A 430 -19.04 -0.96 9.08
C ARG A 430 -18.19 -1.61 8.02
N THR A 431 -18.70 -1.54 6.80
CA THR A 431 -17.93 -1.82 5.59
C THR A 431 -17.67 -0.51 4.87
N VAL A 432 -16.50 -0.37 4.25
CA VAL A 432 -16.17 0.75 3.36
C VAL A 432 -15.63 0.25 2.03
N ALA A 433 -15.82 1.04 0.98
CA ALA A 433 -15.20 0.85 -0.33
C ALA A 433 -14.33 2.05 -0.67
N MET A 434 -13.09 1.80 -1.07
CA MET A 434 -12.11 2.85 -1.37
C MET A 434 -12.18 3.19 -2.86
N THR A 435 -12.66 4.39 -3.19
CA THR A 435 -13.12 4.73 -4.54
C THR A 435 -12.13 5.49 -5.40
N ASN A 436 -11.04 6.01 -4.82
CA ASN A 436 -10.01 6.75 -5.56
C ASN A 436 -8.73 5.95 -5.84
N ILE A 437 -8.67 4.68 -5.45
CA ILE A 437 -7.52 3.81 -5.72
C ILE A 437 -7.61 3.21 -7.13
N ASN A 438 -6.48 3.20 -7.85
CA ASN A 438 -6.38 2.68 -9.23
C ASN A 438 -7.32 3.38 -10.24
N THR A 439 -7.59 4.67 -10.02
CA THR A 439 -8.48 5.49 -10.87
C THR A 439 -7.74 6.41 -11.83
N ASP A 440 -6.41 6.53 -11.69
CA ASP A 440 -5.58 7.31 -12.59
C ASP A 440 -5.51 6.70 -14.00
N LYS A 441 -5.12 7.51 -14.99
CA LYS A 441 -5.09 7.10 -16.40
C LYS A 441 -4.20 5.86 -16.65
N ASP A 442 -3.09 5.71 -15.92
CA ASP A 442 -2.18 4.58 -16.10
C ASP A 442 -2.76 3.29 -15.52
N SER A 443 -3.40 3.39 -14.35
CA SER A 443 -4.13 2.27 -13.74
C SER A 443 -5.29 1.81 -14.63
N MET A 444 -6.05 2.74 -15.19
CA MET A 444 -7.17 2.44 -16.08
C MET A 444 -6.70 1.82 -17.40
N ALA A 445 -5.62 2.33 -17.98
CA ALA A 445 -4.99 1.75 -19.17
C ALA A 445 -4.47 0.33 -18.89
N SER A 446 -3.79 0.13 -17.76
CA SER A 446 -3.25 -1.19 -17.35
C SER A 446 -4.38 -2.20 -17.12
N ARG A 447 -5.47 -1.79 -16.48
CA ARG A 447 -6.66 -2.65 -16.27
C ARG A 447 -7.30 -3.03 -17.60
N ARG A 448 -7.37 -2.11 -18.56
CA ARG A 448 -7.88 -2.38 -19.91
C ARG A 448 -6.98 -3.36 -20.66
N GLU A 449 -5.67 -3.14 -20.66
CA GLU A 449 -4.69 -4.05 -21.28
C GLU A 449 -4.79 -5.46 -20.70
N GLN A 450 -4.91 -5.57 -19.37
CA GLN A 450 -5.13 -6.86 -18.70
C GLN A 450 -6.44 -7.52 -19.16
N ALA A 451 -7.53 -6.76 -19.24
CA ALA A 451 -8.80 -7.29 -19.74
C ALA A 451 -8.71 -7.77 -21.20
N GLU A 452 -8.07 -6.98 -22.08
CA GLU A 452 -7.85 -7.32 -23.50
C GLU A 452 -6.94 -8.55 -23.68
N SER A 453 -6.09 -8.86 -22.70
CA SER A 453 -5.27 -10.08 -22.70
C SER A 453 -6.05 -11.36 -22.34
N LEU A 454 -7.22 -11.22 -21.71
CA LEU A 454 -8.02 -12.34 -21.18
C LEU A 454 -9.35 -12.51 -21.92
N LEU A 455 -9.92 -11.43 -22.44
CA LEU A 455 -11.26 -11.38 -23.01
C LEU A 455 -11.19 -11.21 -24.54
N ASP A 456 -12.15 -11.82 -25.24
CA ASP A 456 -12.29 -11.61 -26.68
C ASP A 456 -12.83 -10.20 -27.02
N ALA A 457 -12.72 -9.84 -28.29
CA ALA A 457 -13.13 -8.52 -28.77
C ALA A 457 -14.63 -8.24 -28.58
N ASP A 458 -15.48 -9.28 -28.57
CA ASP A 458 -16.92 -9.12 -28.37
C ASP A 458 -17.25 -8.83 -26.90
N SER A 459 -16.61 -9.55 -25.98
CA SER A 459 -16.70 -9.31 -24.54
C SER A 459 -16.17 -7.93 -24.15
N MET A 460 -15.09 -7.49 -24.80
CA MET A 460 -14.52 -6.16 -24.59
C MET A 460 -15.45 -5.01 -25.03
N LYS A 461 -16.48 -5.25 -25.85
CA LYS A 461 -17.50 -4.23 -26.16
C LYS A 461 -18.37 -3.90 -24.95
N LEU A 462 -18.46 -4.80 -23.97
CA LEU A 462 -19.21 -4.62 -22.72
C LEU A 462 -18.36 -4.04 -21.59
N TYR A 463 -17.04 -3.90 -21.80
CA TYR A 463 -16.13 -3.35 -20.79
C TYR A 463 -16.36 -1.85 -20.63
N VAL A 464 -16.71 -1.43 -19.41
CA VAL A 464 -16.85 -0.02 -19.04
C VAL A 464 -15.68 0.41 -18.15
N ALA A 465 -15.05 1.53 -18.51
CA ALA A 465 -14.03 2.20 -17.70
C ALA A 465 -14.65 3.24 -16.74
N SER A 466 -15.97 3.41 -16.78
CA SER A 466 -16.69 4.34 -15.91
C SER A 466 -16.58 3.92 -14.44
N PRO A 467 -16.28 4.85 -13.51
CA PRO A 467 -16.39 4.57 -12.08
C PRO A 467 -17.87 4.43 -11.63
N GLU A 468 -18.81 4.95 -12.42
CA GLU A 468 -20.24 4.73 -12.22
C GLU A 468 -20.67 3.40 -12.87
N PRO A 469 -21.40 2.53 -12.16
CA PRO A 469 -22.05 1.36 -12.75
C PRO A 469 -22.97 1.73 -13.91
N GLY A 470 -22.82 1.01 -15.03
CA GLY A 470 -23.56 1.21 -16.28
C GLY A 470 -25.03 0.79 -16.24
#